data_AF-A0A8S1J9V3-F1
#
_entry.id   AF-A0A8S1J9V3-F1
#
_cell.length_a   1.000
_cell.length_b   1.000
_cell.length_c   1.000
_cell.angle_alpha   90.00
_cell.angle_beta   90.00
_cell.angle_gamma   90.00
#
_symmetry.space_group_name_H-M   'P 1'
#
loop_
_entity.id
_entity.type
_entity.pdbx_description
1 polymer ?
#
loop_
_entity_poly.entity_id
_entity_poly.type
_entity_poly.pdbx_seq_one_letter_code
_entity_poly.pdbx_strand_id
1 'polypeptide(L)'
;MLGRAKKVTATKDDTILLDGGGEKSSIKAACDQLREEIKIATSDYDRSKLQECLTKLSGCVAVLKIGGASEVEVSEKKDRVTDALNATKAAVEDGIVPGGGIALLHASSALAEVKSSLETFHQQLGLGIVEKTLKVPAKTIADNAGVEGSVVVEKILESGDPNFGYDAAADRYSDLTKWGIIDPLKVVCTALVDAASVASLITTSEAVVVEAPEDKKSAPGGAGGYPGGMKDMDYALWQQQHTCSCGHQKYTIDAFLGFAVRFMESHSQGT
;
A
#
# COMPACT_ATOMS: atom_id res chain seq x y z
N MET A 1 -25.26 29.14 23.32
CA MET A 1 -25.93 28.50 22.16
C MET A 1 -25.01 27.42 21.61
N LEU A 2 -25.52 26.24 21.26
CA LEU A 2 -24.73 25.15 20.71
C LEU A 2 -24.81 25.14 19.16
N GLY A 3 -23.72 24.77 18.50
CA GLY A 3 -23.69 24.57 17.04
C GLY A 3 -24.52 23.35 16.61
N ARG A 4 -25.02 23.35 15.37
CA ARG A 4 -25.77 22.23 14.77
C ARG A 4 -25.05 21.75 13.50
N ALA A 5 -24.93 20.44 13.32
CA ALA A 5 -24.43 19.80 12.11
C ALA A 5 -25.23 18.52 11.84
N LYS A 6 -25.37 18.13 10.57
CA LYS A 6 -26.17 16.97 10.17
C LYS A 6 -25.45 15.65 10.35
N LYS A 7 -24.15 15.60 10.05
CA LYS A 7 -23.32 14.41 10.23
C LYS A 7 -21.93 14.83 10.69
N VAL A 8 -21.39 14.12 11.66
CA VAL A 8 -20.02 14.31 12.15
C VAL A 8 -19.30 12.97 12.04
N THR A 9 -18.11 12.98 11.44
CA THR A 9 -17.25 11.79 11.30
C THR A 9 -15.92 12.11 11.96
N ALA A 10 -15.48 11.27 12.90
CA ALA A 10 -14.20 11.42 13.57
C ALA A 10 -13.32 10.19 13.27
N THR A 11 -12.11 10.43 12.79
CA THR A 11 -11.05 9.43 12.63
C THR A 11 -9.95 9.71 13.66
N LYS A 12 -8.87 8.91 13.67
CA LYS A 12 -7.75 9.08 14.62
C LYS A 12 -7.11 10.46 14.49
N ASP A 13 -6.98 10.95 13.26
CA ASP A 13 -6.22 12.16 12.96
C ASP A 13 -7.11 13.34 12.53
N ASP A 14 -8.35 13.08 12.07
CA ASP A 14 -9.24 14.12 11.50
C ASP A 14 -10.66 14.11 12.08
N THR A 15 -11.32 15.28 12.07
CA THR A 15 -12.76 15.42 12.37
C THR A 15 -13.45 16.20 11.27
N ILE A 16 -14.48 15.60 10.66
CA ILE A 16 -15.22 16.14 9.52
C ILE A 16 -16.65 16.45 9.95
N LEU A 17 -17.04 17.72 9.83
CA LEU A 17 -18.41 18.19 10.09
C LEU A 17 -19.11 18.44 8.75
N LEU A 18 -20.24 17.76 8.53
CA LEU A 18 -21.02 17.82 7.30
C LEU A 18 -22.35 18.53 7.53
N ASP A 19 -22.68 19.44 6.61
CA ASP A 19 -23.95 20.17 6.52
C ASP A 19 -24.28 20.88 7.86
N GLY A 20 -23.47 21.90 8.17
CA GLY A 20 -23.62 22.75 9.35
C GLY A 20 -24.82 23.70 9.23
N GLY A 21 -25.54 23.93 10.33
CA GLY A 21 -26.71 24.81 10.39
C GLY A 21 -26.39 26.31 10.43
N GLY A 22 -25.23 26.72 9.90
CA GLY A 22 -24.80 28.11 9.86
C GLY A 22 -25.50 28.90 8.75
N GLU A 23 -25.76 30.18 9.00
CA GLU A 23 -26.37 31.05 7.99
C GLU A 23 -25.39 31.34 6.84
N LYS A 24 -25.82 31.18 5.59
CA LYS A 24 -24.95 31.37 4.41
C LYS A 24 -24.39 32.79 4.31
N SER A 25 -25.11 33.79 4.80
CA SER A 25 -24.71 35.20 4.87
C SER A 25 -23.49 35.36 5.79
N SER A 26 -23.56 34.81 7.00
CA SER A 26 -22.48 34.85 8.00
C SER A 26 -21.20 34.15 7.52
N ILE A 27 -21.35 33.00 6.82
CA ILE A 27 -20.19 32.29 6.24
C ILE A 27 -19.52 33.12 5.14
N LYS A 28 -20.31 33.76 4.26
CA LYS A 28 -19.77 34.64 3.22
C LYS A 28 -19.05 35.84 3.82
N ALA A 29 -19.64 36.49 4.82
CA ALA A 29 -19.02 37.62 5.52
C ALA A 29 -17.66 37.23 6.14
N ALA A 30 -17.58 36.05 6.78
CA ALA A 30 -16.33 35.53 7.32
C ALA A 30 -15.29 35.24 6.22
N CYS A 31 -15.70 34.65 5.10
CA CYS A 31 -14.80 34.41 3.96
C CYS A 31 -14.26 35.72 3.36
N ASP A 32 -15.08 36.75 3.26
CA ASP A 32 -14.66 38.04 2.71
C ASP A 32 -13.70 38.77 3.68
N GLN A 33 -13.97 38.71 4.98
CA GLN A 33 -13.05 39.22 6.00
C GLN A 33 -11.69 38.53 5.93
N LEU A 34 -11.65 37.19 5.84
CA LEU A 34 -10.40 36.43 5.73
C LEU A 34 -9.61 36.79 4.46
N ARG A 35 -10.30 37.08 3.34
CA ARG A 35 -9.65 37.52 2.09
C ARG A 35 -9.00 38.89 2.23
N GLU A 36 -9.58 39.79 3.03
CA GLU A 36 -8.99 41.10 3.32
C GLU A 36 -7.78 40.96 4.25
N GLU A 37 -7.89 40.15 5.30
CA GLU A 37 -6.80 39.89 6.24
C GLU A 37 -5.58 39.24 5.54
N ILE A 38 -5.80 38.33 4.59
CA ILE A 38 -4.74 37.72 3.77
C ILE A 38 -3.94 38.77 2.97
N LYS A 39 -4.60 39.83 2.48
CA LYS A 39 -3.93 40.88 1.69
C LYS A 39 -3.08 41.80 2.57
N ILE A 40 -3.48 41.99 3.83
CA ILE A 40 -2.81 42.87 4.78
C ILE A 40 -1.69 42.11 5.53
N ALA A 41 -1.76 40.78 5.59
CA ALA A 41 -0.76 39.94 6.24
C ALA A 41 0.64 40.09 5.63
N THR A 42 1.59 40.51 6.47
CA THR A 42 3.00 40.71 6.12
C THR A 42 3.84 39.45 6.31
N SER A 43 3.41 38.54 7.18
CA SER A 43 4.07 37.26 7.44
C SER A 43 3.57 36.17 6.51
N ASP A 44 4.49 35.42 5.89
CA ASP A 44 4.15 34.27 5.05
C ASP A 44 3.50 33.13 5.86
N TYR A 45 3.86 33.00 7.13
CA TYR A 45 3.23 32.06 8.06
C TYR A 45 1.74 32.37 8.24
N ASP A 46 1.40 33.64 8.53
CA ASP A 46 0.01 34.06 8.75
C ASP A 46 -0.80 33.93 7.46
N ARG A 47 -0.20 34.30 6.33
CA ARG A 47 -0.84 34.14 5.01
C ARG A 47 -1.21 32.68 4.75
N SER A 48 -0.28 31.75 5.00
CA SER A 48 -0.52 30.32 4.79
C SER A 48 -1.66 29.77 5.67
N LYS A 49 -1.72 30.20 6.94
CA LYS A 49 -2.74 29.73 7.90
C LYS A 49 -4.11 30.32 7.63
N LEU A 50 -4.20 31.61 7.29
CA LEU A 50 -5.45 32.24 6.90
C LEU A 50 -6.00 31.62 5.60
N GLN A 51 -5.12 31.27 4.67
CA GLN A 51 -5.50 30.61 3.42
C GLN A 51 -5.98 29.17 3.65
N GLU A 52 -5.40 28.44 4.62
CA GLU A 52 -5.90 27.14 5.08
C GLU A 52 -7.32 27.27 5.67
N CYS A 53 -7.55 28.25 6.54
CA CYS A 53 -8.87 28.54 7.11
C CYS A 53 -9.90 28.94 6.04
N LEU A 54 -9.52 29.82 5.10
CA LEU A 54 -10.39 30.23 4.00
C LEU A 54 -10.77 29.03 3.13
N THR A 55 -9.83 28.12 2.86
CA THR A 55 -10.09 26.90 2.10
C THR A 55 -11.06 25.98 2.83
N LYS A 56 -10.96 25.86 4.16
CA LYS A 56 -11.90 25.08 4.98
C LYS A 56 -13.31 25.68 5.00
N LEU A 57 -13.44 27.01 4.99
CA LEU A 57 -14.73 27.71 5.03
C LEU A 57 -15.40 27.86 3.66
N SER A 58 -14.61 28.10 2.61
CA SER A 58 -15.08 28.21 1.23
C SER A 58 -15.15 26.86 0.51
N GLY A 59 -14.50 25.84 1.07
CA GLY A 59 -14.44 24.48 0.54
C GLY A 59 -15.82 23.87 0.44
N CYS A 60 -16.27 23.63 -0.78
CA CYS A 60 -17.47 22.86 -1.04
C CYS A 60 -17.23 21.41 -0.60
N VAL A 61 -17.92 20.97 0.45
CA VAL A 61 -17.92 19.56 0.83
C VAL A 61 -18.84 18.79 -0.13
N ALA A 62 -18.26 18.04 -1.05
CA ALA A 62 -18.99 17.19 -1.98
C ALA A 62 -19.31 15.84 -1.33
N VAL A 63 -20.56 15.39 -1.43
CA VAL A 63 -20.99 14.06 -0.95
C VAL A 63 -21.29 13.18 -2.15
N LEU A 64 -20.50 12.12 -2.33
CA LEU A 64 -20.72 11.11 -3.35
C LEU A 64 -21.65 10.02 -2.80
N LYS A 65 -22.80 9.84 -3.44
CA LYS A 65 -23.76 8.79 -3.10
C LYS A 65 -23.57 7.62 -4.08
N ILE A 66 -23.00 6.52 -3.59
CA ILE A 66 -22.78 5.31 -4.36
C ILE A 66 -23.97 4.37 -4.16
N GLY A 67 -24.48 3.80 -5.25
CA GLY A 67 -25.59 2.85 -5.25
C GLY A 67 -25.29 1.61 -6.10
N GLY A 68 -26.07 0.56 -5.88
CA GLY A 68 -25.91 -0.75 -6.52
C GLY A 68 -27.16 -1.60 -6.33
N ALA A 69 -27.23 -2.72 -7.04
CA ALA A 69 -28.38 -3.63 -6.99
C ALA A 69 -28.34 -4.55 -5.76
N SER A 70 -27.14 -4.87 -5.25
CA SER A 70 -26.92 -5.66 -4.04
C SER A 70 -25.99 -4.95 -3.06
N GLU A 71 -26.05 -5.32 -1.78
CA GLU A 71 -25.17 -4.75 -0.74
C GLU A 71 -23.68 -5.01 -1.03
N VAL A 72 -23.36 -6.21 -1.53
CA VAL A 72 -21.99 -6.59 -1.91
C VAL A 72 -21.47 -5.69 -3.03
N GLU A 73 -22.28 -5.41 -4.05
CA GLU A 73 -21.91 -4.52 -5.15
C GLU A 73 -21.74 -3.07 -4.67
N VAL A 74 -22.59 -2.61 -3.74
CA VAL A 74 -22.47 -1.27 -3.15
C VAL A 74 -21.17 -1.13 -2.38
N SER A 75 -20.77 -2.15 -1.59
CA SER A 75 -19.51 -2.11 -0.84
C SER A 75 -18.32 -2.03 -1.79
N GLU A 76 -18.26 -2.90 -2.79
CA GLU A 76 -17.14 -2.93 -3.76
C GLU A 76 -17.04 -1.62 -4.56
N LYS A 77 -18.17 -1.07 -5.04
CA LYS A 77 -18.17 0.23 -5.73
C LYS A 77 -17.73 1.37 -4.82
N LYS A 78 -18.14 1.33 -3.56
CA LYS A 78 -17.76 2.35 -2.58
C LYS A 78 -16.25 2.33 -2.34
N ASP A 79 -15.67 1.14 -2.22
CA ASP A 79 -14.23 0.98 -2.02
C ASP A 79 -13.47 1.48 -3.25
N ARG A 80 -13.87 1.09 -4.47
CA ARG A 80 -13.30 1.61 -5.71
C ARG A 80 -13.33 3.14 -5.82
N VAL A 81 -14.46 3.76 -5.45
CA VAL A 81 -14.58 5.23 -5.47
C VAL A 81 -13.68 5.86 -4.41
N THR A 82 -13.55 5.23 -3.24
CA THR A 82 -12.67 5.71 -2.17
C THR A 82 -11.21 5.67 -2.61
N ASP A 83 -10.80 4.59 -3.25
CA ASP A 83 -9.44 4.43 -3.79
C ASP A 83 -9.16 5.47 -4.89
N ALA A 84 -10.09 5.66 -5.82
CA ALA A 84 -9.95 6.67 -6.87
C ALA A 84 -9.84 8.10 -6.30
N LEU A 85 -10.58 8.44 -5.24
CA LEU A 85 -10.47 9.73 -4.57
C LEU A 85 -9.11 9.91 -3.90
N ASN A 86 -8.59 8.86 -3.27
CA ASN A 86 -7.28 8.93 -2.61
C ASN A 86 -6.14 9.02 -3.64
N ALA A 87 -6.24 8.27 -4.74
CA ALA A 87 -5.28 8.34 -5.84
C ALA A 87 -5.26 9.72 -6.49
N THR A 88 -6.42 10.30 -6.78
CA THR A 88 -6.51 11.65 -7.36
C THR A 88 -5.99 12.74 -6.43
N LYS A 89 -6.26 12.64 -5.12
CA LYS A 89 -5.67 13.55 -4.12
C LYS A 89 -4.14 13.46 -4.12
N ALA A 90 -3.60 12.24 -4.05
CA ALA A 90 -2.16 12.00 -4.08
C ALA A 90 -1.50 12.51 -5.36
N ALA A 91 -2.17 12.35 -6.51
CA ALA A 91 -1.70 12.82 -7.81
C ALA A 91 -1.67 14.36 -7.90
N VAL A 92 -2.61 15.05 -7.26
CA VAL A 92 -2.65 16.53 -7.22
C VAL A 92 -1.54 17.08 -6.32
N GLU A 93 -1.18 16.37 -5.26
CA GLU A 93 -0.15 16.80 -4.30
C GLU A 93 1.28 16.67 -4.88
N ASP A 94 1.68 15.46 -5.28
CA ASP A 94 3.08 15.16 -5.64
C ASP A 94 3.26 14.87 -7.15
N GLY A 95 2.19 14.93 -7.94
CA GLY A 95 2.22 14.66 -9.37
C GLY A 95 2.04 13.18 -9.73
N ILE A 96 2.27 12.89 -11.01
CA ILE A 96 2.02 11.59 -11.63
C ILE A 96 3.27 11.03 -12.30
N VAL A 97 3.34 9.70 -12.36
CA VAL A 97 4.39 8.95 -13.07
C VAL A 97 3.78 7.90 -13.99
N PRO A 98 4.52 7.41 -15.01
CA PRO A 98 4.09 6.27 -15.81
C PRO A 98 3.80 5.06 -14.93
N GLY A 99 2.62 4.48 -15.07
CA GLY A 99 2.15 3.41 -14.20
C GLY A 99 2.73 2.04 -14.54
N GLY A 100 2.05 0.98 -14.07
CA GLY A 100 2.38 -0.41 -14.44
C GLY A 100 3.74 -0.89 -13.89
N GLY A 101 4.24 -0.25 -12.83
CA GLY A 101 5.55 -0.57 -12.25
C GLY A 101 6.75 -0.10 -13.07
N ILE A 102 6.53 0.65 -14.16
CA ILE A 102 7.58 1.09 -15.07
C ILE A 102 8.44 2.19 -14.46
N ALA A 103 7.84 3.09 -13.68
CA ALA A 103 8.59 4.08 -12.91
C ALA A 103 9.65 3.43 -12.00
N LEU A 104 9.31 2.32 -11.32
CA LEU A 104 10.25 1.56 -10.49
C LEU A 104 11.30 0.85 -11.33
N LEU A 105 10.92 0.32 -12.49
CA LEU A 105 11.83 -0.31 -13.42
C LEU A 105 12.90 0.66 -13.92
N HIS A 106 12.54 1.87 -14.33
CA HIS A 106 13.52 2.89 -14.71
C HIS A 106 14.35 3.36 -13.52
N ALA A 107 13.77 3.48 -12.33
CA ALA A 107 14.53 3.79 -11.12
C ALA A 107 15.62 2.74 -10.85
N SER A 108 15.41 1.46 -11.21
CA SER A 108 16.44 0.43 -11.08
C SER A 108 17.68 0.69 -11.94
N SER A 109 17.54 1.34 -13.10
CA SER A 109 18.67 1.69 -13.97
C SER A 109 19.55 2.80 -13.37
N ALA A 110 18.94 3.75 -12.65
CA ALA A 110 19.66 4.83 -11.97
C ALA A 110 20.50 4.32 -10.77
N LEU A 111 20.17 3.15 -10.21
CA LEU A 111 20.95 2.56 -9.12
C LEU A 111 22.37 2.12 -9.55
N ALA A 112 22.64 2.00 -10.85
CA ALA A 112 23.98 1.71 -11.36
C ALA A 112 25.00 2.79 -10.95
N GLU A 113 24.59 4.05 -10.89
CA GLU A 113 25.45 5.16 -10.44
C GLU A 113 25.79 5.03 -8.95
N VAL A 114 24.78 4.71 -8.13
CA VAL A 114 24.94 4.51 -6.68
C VAL A 114 25.90 3.37 -6.39
N LYS A 115 25.84 2.29 -7.18
CA LYS A 115 26.71 1.12 -7.02
C LYS A 115 28.20 1.48 -7.04
N SER A 116 28.59 2.46 -7.85
CA SER A 116 29.99 2.90 -7.98
C SER A 116 30.53 3.61 -6.73
N SER A 117 29.65 4.12 -5.87
CA SER A 117 29.99 4.83 -4.63
C SER A 117 30.09 3.93 -3.40
N LEU A 118 29.71 2.66 -3.51
CA LEU A 118 29.65 1.73 -2.37
C LEU A 118 30.97 0.99 -2.17
N GLU A 119 31.58 1.19 -1.01
CA GLU A 119 32.88 0.61 -0.66
C GLU A 119 32.77 -0.84 -0.14
N THR A 120 31.66 -1.21 0.51
CA THR A 120 31.54 -2.51 1.19
C THR A 120 30.79 -3.55 0.35
N PHE A 121 31.31 -4.79 0.29
CA PHE A 121 30.66 -5.91 -0.41
C PHE A 121 29.20 -6.15 0.03
N HIS A 122 28.92 -6.09 1.34
CA HIS A 122 27.56 -6.26 1.87
C HIS A 122 26.59 -5.19 1.37
N GLN A 123 27.05 -3.95 1.18
CA GLN A 123 26.23 -2.87 0.64
C GLN A 123 25.95 -3.10 -0.84
N GLN A 124 26.94 -3.56 -1.61
CA GLN A 124 26.76 -3.91 -3.02
C GLN A 124 25.78 -5.08 -3.21
N LEU A 125 25.84 -6.08 -2.32
CA LEU A 125 24.86 -7.18 -2.30
C LEU A 125 23.45 -6.67 -1.99
N GLY A 126 23.31 -5.81 -0.97
CA GLY A 126 22.03 -5.18 -0.61
C GLY A 126 21.43 -4.37 -1.75
N LEU A 127 22.25 -3.57 -2.45
CA LEU A 127 21.81 -2.83 -3.63
C LEU A 127 21.32 -3.77 -4.75
N GLY A 128 22.02 -4.90 -4.96
CA GLY A 128 21.60 -5.91 -5.93
C GLY A 128 20.27 -6.58 -5.58
N ILE A 129 19.91 -6.67 -4.29
CA ILE A 129 18.58 -7.12 -3.86
C ILE A 129 17.53 -6.07 -4.24
N VAL A 130 17.77 -4.80 -3.92
CA VAL A 130 16.85 -3.70 -4.27
C VAL A 130 16.63 -3.62 -5.77
N GLU A 131 17.69 -3.70 -6.57
CA GLU A 131 17.60 -3.66 -8.05
C GLU A 131 16.70 -4.78 -8.60
N LYS A 132 16.79 -5.99 -8.03
CA LYS A 132 15.91 -7.10 -8.41
C LYS A 132 14.47 -6.86 -7.98
N THR A 133 14.26 -6.38 -6.75
CA THR A 133 12.92 -6.11 -6.20
C THR A 133 12.16 -5.07 -7.01
N LEU A 134 12.82 -4.02 -7.49
CA LEU A 134 12.18 -2.99 -8.32
C LEU A 134 11.62 -3.51 -9.66
N LYS A 135 12.14 -4.65 -10.16
CA LYS A 135 11.65 -5.30 -11.40
C LYS A 135 10.43 -6.19 -11.15
N VAL A 136 10.18 -6.59 -9.90
CA VAL A 136 9.11 -7.53 -9.53
C VAL A 136 7.72 -6.97 -9.82
N PRO A 137 7.35 -5.72 -9.47
CA PRO A 137 6.00 -5.22 -9.71
C PRO A 137 5.56 -5.29 -11.18
N ALA A 138 6.40 -4.80 -12.09
CA ALA A 138 6.13 -4.86 -13.53
C ALA A 138 6.04 -6.31 -14.04
N LYS A 139 6.93 -7.19 -13.54
CA LYS A 139 6.90 -8.62 -13.86
C LYS A 139 5.60 -9.28 -13.39
N THR A 140 5.19 -9.06 -12.15
CA THR A 140 3.97 -9.64 -11.57
C THR A 140 2.72 -9.18 -12.31
N ILE A 141 2.66 -7.92 -12.74
CA ILE A 141 1.53 -7.42 -13.55
C ILE A 141 1.44 -8.17 -14.89
N ALA A 142 2.58 -8.37 -15.56
CA ALA A 142 2.63 -9.11 -16.82
C ALA A 142 2.30 -10.61 -16.63
N ASP A 143 2.85 -11.24 -15.59
CA ASP A 143 2.59 -12.64 -15.26
C ASP A 143 1.09 -12.86 -14.96
N ASN A 144 0.45 -11.93 -14.23
CA ASN A 144 -0.99 -11.95 -13.96
C ASN A 144 -1.84 -11.74 -15.23
N ALA A 145 -1.29 -11.07 -16.25
CA ALA A 145 -1.93 -10.93 -17.55
C ALA A 145 -1.74 -12.17 -18.46
N GLY A 146 -1.00 -13.19 -17.99
CA GLY A 146 -0.75 -14.43 -18.73
C GLY A 146 0.40 -14.35 -19.73
N VAL A 147 1.24 -13.30 -19.65
CA VAL A 147 2.42 -13.11 -20.50
C VAL A 147 3.68 -13.24 -19.67
N GLU A 148 4.77 -13.71 -20.28
CA GLU A 148 6.03 -13.89 -19.54
C GLU A 148 6.64 -12.55 -19.13
N GLY A 149 6.55 -12.20 -17.85
CA GLY A 149 6.96 -10.89 -17.35
C GLY A 149 8.46 -10.62 -17.48
N SER A 150 9.30 -11.65 -17.50
CA SER A 150 10.75 -11.47 -17.73
C SER A 150 11.03 -10.86 -19.10
N VAL A 151 10.35 -11.34 -20.15
CA VAL A 151 10.48 -10.85 -21.53
C VAL A 151 9.93 -9.43 -21.64
N VAL A 152 8.82 -9.15 -20.96
CA VAL A 152 8.19 -7.82 -20.94
C VAL A 152 9.14 -6.79 -20.32
N VAL A 153 9.71 -7.10 -19.15
CA VAL A 153 10.63 -6.21 -18.44
C VAL A 153 11.89 -5.93 -19.26
N GLU A 154 12.47 -6.95 -19.88
CA GLU A 154 13.67 -6.79 -20.72
C GLU A 154 13.40 -5.90 -21.93
N LYS A 155 12.28 -6.12 -22.63
CA LYS A 155 11.88 -5.31 -23.77
C LYS A 155 11.60 -3.84 -23.42
N ILE A 156 11.07 -3.57 -22.22
CA ILE A 156 10.88 -2.20 -21.74
C ILE A 156 12.24 -1.55 -21.48
N LEU A 157 13.17 -2.25 -20.81
CA LEU A 157 14.52 -1.74 -20.55
C LEU A 157 15.31 -1.47 -21.84
N GLU A 158 15.19 -2.34 -22.85
CA GLU A 158 15.84 -2.18 -24.15
C GLU A 158 15.37 -0.94 -24.91
N SER A 159 14.10 -0.54 -24.73
CA SER A 159 13.52 0.61 -25.44
C SER A 159 14.19 1.94 -25.07
N GLY A 160 14.66 2.07 -23.82
CA GLY A 160 15.26 3.29 -23.28
C GLY A 160 14.30 4.48 -23.10
N ASP A 161 13.04 4.39 -23.49
CA ASP A 161 12.05 5.46 -23.33
C ASP A 161 11.32 5.32 -21.98
N PRO A 162 11.37 6.33 -21.09
CA PRO A 162 10.72 6.28 -19.78
C PRO A 162 9.19 6.15 -19.82
N ASN A 163 8.55 6.48 -20.95
CA ASN A 163 7.10 6.36 -21.10
C ASN A 163 6.68 5.07 -21.81
N PHE A 164 7.62 4.36 -22.42
CA PHE A 164 7.32 3.12 -23.14
C PHE A 164 7.07 1.99 -22.17
N GLY A 165 5.95 1.30 -22.37
CA GLY A 165 5.52 0.27 -21.45
C GLY A 165 4.63 -0.77 -22.06
N TYR A 166 4.21 -1.69 -21.20
CA TYR A 166 3.30 -2.77 -21.55
C TYR A 166 1.93 -2.52 -20.90
N ASP A 167 0.93 -2.37 -21.75
CA ASP A 167 -0.48 -2.27 -21.38
C ASP A 167 -1.02 -3.70 -21.20
N ALA A 168 -1.11 -4.13 -19.95
CA ALA A 168 -1.57 -5.47 -19.58
C ALA A 168 -3.06 -5.71 -19.87
N ALA A 169 -3.87 -4.66 -20.00
CA ALA A 169 -5.30 -4.79 -20.29
C ALA A 169 -5.57 -5.02 -21.78
N ALA A 170 -4.77 -4.39 -22.64
CA ALA A 170 -4.90 -4.49 -24.10
C ALA A 170 -3.82 -5.38 -24.76
N ASP A 171 -2.95 -6.00 -23.98
CA ASP A 171 -1.85 -6.88 -24.42
C ASP A 171 -0.99 -6.24 -25.53
N ARG A 172 -0.44 -5.05 -25.25
CA ARG A 172 0.36 -4.30 -26.24
C ARG A 172 1.40 -3.40 -25.61
N TYR A 173 2.43 -3.10 -26.39
CA TYR A 173 3.43 -2.11 -26.01
C TYR A 173 3.03 -0.73 -26.51
N SER A 174 3.03 0.26 -25.63
CA SER A 174 2.63 1.62 -25.95
C SER A 174 3.19 2.65 -24.96
N ASP A 175 3.02 3.93 -25.27
CA ASP A 175 3.30 5.02 -24.36
C ASP A 175 2.21 5.08 -23.28
N LEU A 176 2.55 4.66 -22.05
CA LEU A 176 1.57 4.53 -20.96
C LEU A 176 0.95 5.86 -20.56
N THR A 177 1.75 6.92 -20.56
CA THR A 177 1.29 8.27 -20.21
C THR A 177 0.25 8.76 -21.21
N LYS A 178 0.46 8.53 -22.51
CA LYS A 178 -0.53 8.87 -23.56
C LYS A 178 -1.80 8.04 -23.47
N TRP A 179 -1.68 6.77 -23.08
CA TRP A 179 -2.84 5.89 -22.88
C TRP A 179 -3.57 6.10 -21.54
N GLY A 180 -3.03 6.95 -20.66
CA GLY A 180 -3.65 7.27 -19.37
C GLY A 180 -3.39 6.23 -18.28
N ILE A 181 -2.40 5.35 -18.45
CA ILE A 181 -1.94 4.43 -17.41
C ILE A 181 -0.89 5.17 -16.58
N ILE A 182 -1.38 5.84 -15.54
CA ILE A 182 -0.59 6.71 -14.67
C ILE A 182 -0.80 6.33 -13.22
N ASP A 183 0.27 6.40 -12.43
CA ASP A 183 0.25 6.17 -11.00
C ASP A 183 0.64 7.47 -10.25
N PRO A 184 0.03 7.77 -9.09
CA PRO A 184 0.46 8.90 -8.27
C PRO A 184 1.88 8.68 -7.72
N LEU A 185 2.77 9.66 -7.86
CA LEU A 185 4.16 9.56 -7.39
C LEU A 185 4.23 9.20 -5.90
N LYS A 186 3.41 9.87 -5.09
CA LYS A 186 3.32 9.67 -3.64
C LYS A 186 3.07 8.20 -3.27
N VAL A 187 2.12 7.55 -3.95
CA VAL A 187 1.75 6.17 -3.66
C VAL A 187 2.92 5.23 -3.93
N VAL A 188 3.59 5.39 -5.07
CA VAL A 188 4.75 4.56 -5.45
C VAL A 188 5.91 4.75 -4.46
N CYS A 189 6.22 5.99 -4.10
CA CYS A 189 7.30 6.29 -3.15
C CYS A 189 6.99 5.78 -1.74
N THR A 190 5.79 6.04 -1.21
CA THR A 190 5.38 5.58 0.11
C THR A 190 5.37 4.06 0.18
N ALA A 191 4.83 3.37 -0.83
CA ALA A 191 4.83 1.92 -0.88
C ALA A 191 6.26 1.33 -0.83
N LEU A 192 7.20 1.91 -1.57
CA LEU A 192 8.60 1.45 -1.57
C LEU A 192 9.29 1.68 -0.22
N VAL A 193 9.08 2.86 0.39
CA VAL A 193 9.68 3.21 1.69
C VAL A 193 9.11 2.33 2.81
N ASP A 194 7.80 2.10 2.82
CA ASP A 194 7.15 1.25 3.81
C ASP A 194 7.60 -0.22 3.68
N ALA A 195 7.68 -0.71 2.45
CA ALA A 195 8.19 -2.06 2.18
C ALA A 195 9.66 -2.20 2.62
N ALA A 196 10.52 -1.21 2.33
CA ALA A 196 11.90 -1.21 2.76
C ALA A 196 12.04 -1.15 4.30
N SER A 197 11.18 -0.38 4.96
CA SER A 197 11.12 -0.26 6.41
C SER A 197 10.84 -1.63 7.06
N VAL A 198 9.76 -2.30 6.65
CA VAL A 198 9.40 -3.63 7.17
C VAL A 198 10.46 -4.67 6.83
N ALA A 199 10.98 -4.68 5.60
CA ALA A 199 12.01 -5.62 5.19
C ALA A 199 13.30 -5.48 6.01
N SER A 200 13.70 -4.24 6.35
CA SER A 200 14.88 -3.98 7.17
C SER A 200 14.75 -4.53 8.60
N LEU A 201 13.55 -4.41 9.19
CA LEU A 201 13.24 -4.94 10.51
C LEU A 201 13.28 -6.48 10.51
N ILE A 202 12.67 -7.11 9.50
CA ILE A 202 12.65 -8.58 9.39
C ILE A 202 14.07 -9.11 9.14
N THR A 203 14.84 -8.47 8.27
CA THR A 203 16.19 -8.94 7.90
C THR A 203 17.17 -8.88 9.07
N THR A 204 16.95 -7.99 10.04
CA THR A 204 17.79 -7.85 11.24
C THR A 204 17.26 -8.62 12.45
N SER A 205 16.11 -9.28 12.32
CA SER A 205 15.48 -10.05 13.39
C SER A 205 16.06 -11.47 13.44
N GLU A 206 16.92 -11.72 14.43
CA GLU A 206 17.55 -13.04 14.62
C GLU A 206 16.66 -14.03 15.42
N ALA A 207 15.73 -13.52 16.23
CA ALA A 207 14.85 -14.34 17.05
C ALA A 207 13.46 -13.71 17.21
N VAL A 208 12.43 -14.54 17.28
CA VAL A 208 11.05 -14.14 17.55
C VAL A 208 10.52 -14.97 18.71
N VAL A 209 9.97 -14.30 19.73
CA VAL A 209 9.29 -14.97 20.83
C VAL A 209 7.81 -15.01 20.49
N VAL A 210 7.25 -16.22 20.38
CA VAL A 210 5.83 -16.45 20.10
C VAL A 210 5.16 -17.09 21.30
N GLU A 211 3.88 -16.79 21.49
CA GLU A 211 3.05 -17.51 22.46
C GLU A 211 2.90 -18.96 22.02
N ALA A 212 2.99 -19.89 22.98
CA ALA A 212 2.77 -21.29 22.70
C ALA A 212 1.31 -21.51 22.26
N PRO A 213 1.05 -22.39 21.28
CA PRO A 213 -0.32 -22.72 20.89
C PRO A 213 -1.08 -23.22 22.12
N GLU A 214 -2.18 -22.56 22.47
CA GLU A 214 -3.03 -23.02 23.55
C GLU A 214 -3.65 -24.37 23.17
N ASP A 215 -3.45 -25.38 24.02
CA ASP A 215 -4.26 -26.58 23.99
C ASP A 215 -5.71 -26.16 24.25
N LYS A 216 -6.52 -26.07 23.19
CA LYS A 216 -7.97 -25.99 23.32
C LYS A 216 -8.43 -27.24 24.04
N LYS A 217 -8.51 -27.17 25.37
CA LYS A 217 -9.15 -28.20 26.20
C LYS A 217 -10.56 -28.35 25.68
N SER A 218 -10.82 -29.43 24.95
CA SER A 218 -12.16 -29.92 24.68
C SER A 218 -12.91 -29.91 26.02
N ALA A 219 -13.99 -29.15 26.07
CA ALA A 219 -14.79 -28.94 27.27
C ALA A 219 -15.10 -30.27 27.97
N PRO A 220 -15.06 -30.32 29.31
CA PRO A 220 -15.38 -31.54 30.03
C PRO A 220 -16.88 -31.80 29.93
N GLY A 221 -17.28 -32.82 29.17
CA GLY A 221 -18.67 -33.27 29.16
C GLY A 221 -18.97 -34.35 28.13
N GLY A 222 -18.92 -35.62 28.55
CA GLY A 222 -19.50 -36.73 27.78
C GLY A 222 -18.70 -38.02 27.93
N ALA A 223 -19.15 -38.89 28.84
CA ALA A 223 -18.57 -40.18 29.16
C ALA A 223 -18.43 -41.13 27.95
N GLY A 224 -17.34 -41.92 27.93
CA GLY A 224 -17.33 -43.21 27.24
C GLY A 224 -15.99 -43.61 26.59
N GLY A 225 -15.23 -44.45 27.29
CA GLY A 225 -14.61 -45.62 26.65
C GLY A 225 -13.19 -45.51 26.06
N TYR A 226 -12.28 -46.23 26.72
CA TYR A 226 -11.05 -46.88 26.24
C TYR A 226 -9.69 -46.15 26.32
N PRO A 227 -8.64 -46.84 26.81
CA PRO A 227 -7.33 -46.29 27.10
C PRO A 227 -6.37 -46.50 25.92
N GLY A 228 -5.46 -45.56 25.68
CA GLY A 228 -4.36 -45.81 24.74
C GLY A 228 -3.62 -44.56 24.37
N GLY A 229 -2.36 -44.48 24.80
CA GLY A 229 -1.44 -43.40 24.46
C GLY A 229 -1.24 -43.27 22.96
N MET A 230 -1.43 -42.05 22.46
CA MET A 230 -1.04 -41.64 21.11
C MET A 230 -1.13 -40.11 21.01
N LYS A 231 -0.40 -39.36 21.85
CA LYS A 231 -0.35 -37.89 21.74
C LYS A 231 1.05 -37.28 21.81
N ASP A 232 2.06 -38.07 22.20
CA ASP A 232 3.47 -37.63 22.13
C ASP A 232 4.12 -37.91 20.76
N MET A 233 3.44 -38.63 19.87
CA MET A 233 3.99 -39.00 18.56
C MET A 233 3.80 -37.91 17.49
N ASP A 234 2.76 -37.07 17.58
CA ASP A 234 2.49 -36.02 16.58
C ASP A 234 3.41 -34.81 16.73
N TYR A 235 3.81 -34.46 17.95
CA TYR A 235 4.74 -33.34 18.17
C TYR A 235 6.17 -33.67 17.73
N ALA A 236 6.61 -34.92 17.95
CA ALA A 236 7.89 -35.40 17.46
C ALA A 236 7.91 -35.52 15.93
N LEU A 237 6.83 -36.01 15.30
CA LEU A 237 6.70 -36.08 13.84
C LEU A 237 6.65 -34.68 13.19
N TRP A 238 6.00 -33.70 13.83
CA TRP A 238 6.01 -32.31 13.35
C TRP A 238 7.41 -31.69 13.44
N GLN A 239 8.13 -31.87 14.55
CA GLN A 239 9.52 -31.42 14.65
C GLN A 239 10.45 -32.16 13.66
N GLN A 240 10.25 -33.46 13.44
CA GLN A 240 11.09 -34.27 12.56
C GLN A 240 10.84 -33.99 11.06
N GLN A 241 9.63 -33.56 10.67
CA GLN A 241 9.34 -33.08 9.31
C GLN A 241 9.88 -31.66 9.03
N HIS A 242 10.16 -30.86 10.08
CA HIS A 242 10.62 -29.47 9.94
C HIS A 242 12.06 -29.24 10.44
N THR A 243 12.73 -30.27 10.95
CA THR A 243 14.17 -30.27 11.21
C THR A 243 14.86 -31.20 10.22
N CYS A 244 15.02 -30.73 8.98
CA CYS A 244 15.82 -31.45 8.00
C CYS A 244 17.31 -31.30 8.36
N SER A 245 17.90 -32.41 8.77
CA SER A 245 19.33 -32.60 8.95
C SER A 245 20.04 -32.58 7.59
N CYS A 246 20.42 -31.39 7.12
CA CYS A 246 21.43 -31.22 6.08
C CYS A 246 21.89 -29.77 6.02
N GLY A 247 23.19 -29.56 6.17
CA GLY A 247 23.82 -28.24 6.21
C GLY A 247 23.65 -27.42 4.93
N HIS A 248 23.97 -26.13 5.07
CA HIS A 248 23.98 -25.03 4.10
C HIS A 248 22.69 -24.19 3.98
N GLN A 249 22.61 -23.16 4.85
CA GLN A 249 22.43 -21.71 4.60
C GLN A 249 21.59 -21.14 3.43
N LYS A 250 20.86 -21.92 2.63
CA LYS A 250 20.11 -21.40 1.45
C LYS A 250 18.59 -21.29 1.61
N TYR A 251 17.99 -21.77 2.70
CA TYR A 251 16.52 -21.92 2.76
C TYR A 251 15.76 -20.92 3.64
N THR A 252 16.42 -19.92 4.22
CA THR A 252 15.73 -18.93 5.07
C THR A 252 14.86 -17.96 4.27
N ILE A 253 15.11 -17.75 2.98
CA ILE A 253 14.31 -16.85 2.14
C ILE A 253 13.08 -17.56 1.56
N ASP A 254 13.22 -18.80 1.08
CA ASP A 254 12.12 -19.53 0.44
C ASP A 254 11.04 -20.00 1.43
N ALA A 255 11.44 -20.38 2.66
CA ALA A 255 10.47 -20.70 3.71
C ALA A 255 9.68 -19.46 4.19
N PHE A 256 10.31 -18.28 4.17
CA PHE A 256 9.70 -17.04 4.62
C PHE A 256 8.78 -16.44 3.54
N LEU A 257 9.16 -16.50 2.26
CA LEU A 257 8.28 -16.18 1.14
C LEU A 257 7.10 -17.15 1.08
N GLY A 258 7.31 -18.45 1.31
CA GLY A 258 6.22 -19.43 1.37
C GLY A 258 5.23 -19.16 2.51
N PHE A 259 5.71 -18.71 3.67
CA PHE A 259 4.85 -18.32 4.80
C PHE A 259 4.11 -17.01 4.54
N ALA A 260 4.77 -15.99 3.97
CA ALA A 260 4.15 -14.71 3.63
C ALA A 260 3.07 -14.85 2.53
N VAL A 261 3.31 -15.70 1.52
CA VAL A 261 2.34 -15.97 0.45
C VAL A 261 1.12 -16.73 1.00
N ARG A 262 1.31 -17.74 1.87
CA ARG A 262 0.18 -18.44 2.51
C ARG A 262 -0.56 -17.59 3.54
N PHE A 263 0.12 -16.68 4.22
CA PHE A 263 -0.52 -15.72 5.13
C PHE A 263 -1.43 -14.75 4.36
N MET A 264 -1.00 -14.30 3.16
CA MET A 264 -1.84 -13.49 2.27
C MET A 264 -3.00 -14.28 1.65
N GLU A 265 -2.81 -15.56 1.28
CA GLU A 265 -3.89 -16.42 0.76
C GLU A 265 -4.95 -16.74 1.82
N SER A 266 -4.56 -16.94 3.08
CA SER A 266 -5.52 -17.23 4.17
C SER A 266 -6.42 -16.04 4.55
N HIS A 267 -5.96 -14.80 4.32
CA HIS A 267 -6.78 -13.59 4.48
C HIS A 267 -7.66 -13.30 3.25
N SER A 268 -7.41 -13.94 2.11
CA SER A 268 -8.27 -13.83 0.91
C SER A 268 -9.47 -14.78 0.93
N GLN A 269 -9.47 -15.83 1.76
CA GLN A 269 -10.61 -16.76 1.89
C GLN A 269 -11.54 -16.42 3.07
N GLY A 270 -11.37 -15.24 3.64
CA GLY A 270 -12.22 -14.67 4.69
C GLY A 270 -13.08 -13.50 4.19
N THR A 271 -13.77 -13.68 3.06
CA THR A 271 -14.90 -12.84 2.61
C THR A 271 -15.93 -13.72 1.95
#